data_AF-A0A953BIL5-F1
#
_entry.id   AF-A0A953BIL5-F1
#
_cell.length_a   1.000
_cell.length_b   1.000
_cell.length_c   1.000
_cell.angle_alpha   90.00
_cell.angle_beta   90.00
_cell.angle_gamma   90.00
#
_symmetry.space_group_name_H-M   'P 1'
#
loop_
_entity.id
_entity.type
_entity.pdbx_description
1 polymer ?
#
loop_
_entity_poly.entity_id
_entity_poly.type
_entity_poly.pdbx_seq_one_letter_code
_entity_poly.pdbx_strand_id
1 'polypeptide(L)'
;MRHQIGGSAAIFLAGVAVLADESPTRLEQPDNPPALLRPALQTTPPGQELLPLAATPVVRVTQVNVTPSQQNIVGDAANEPSLAHDPTAPSRIAVGWRQFDTIASNFRQAGVAWSNDGGRTWHASTLNPGVFRSDPVLRANSDGVIFYNSLTGDFFGWNFLSYDGGKTWAAPYPAFGGDKTWMAIDRTSGPGRGFLYESWNTAGNNYAPNTFARATDGFFFEDPIQLPVSPVFGTNYVGPNGEVYVFGTPNSSSTSTFYLVKSSNANDALATPAFTWSTVNMGGTARIGGTPNPGGLLGQSQVVVDASNGPRRGWVYLLATVDPVGTDPGDINFVRSTDGGLTFSPPQKINPEPALNTSWQWFGTIGVSPNGRLDVVYNSTDGTGALTNSKLMYISSNDGGTTWSDALQVTNIFNSTVGQPNQNKIGDYYDIESDDLGASVIMSATFTGGQDVYYIRIGPEDCNRNGRDDSVDISFGFDPDCNKNGVPDSCDIASGFSTDSDHNGIPDGCIENCAGDFNLDGQVDDTDFVMFAYSYNVLLCADAAMPPACRADLNHDGLVDDADFVLFVAAYDQLVCG
;
A
#
# COMPACT_ATOMS: atom_id res chain seq x y z
N MET A 1 -16.56 85.76 28.32
CA MET A 1 -16.99 84.72 27.37
C MET A 1 -17.47 83.56 28.27
N ARG A 2 -18.77 83.28 28.50
CA ARG A 2 -19.91 83.02 27.58
C ARG A 2 -19.58 81.89 26.59
N HIS A 3 -20.28 80.76 26.49
CA HIS A 3 -21.33 80.06 27.30
C HIS A 3 -21.19 78.53 26.99
N GLN A 4 -21.52 77.54 27.84
CA GLN A 4 -22.88 76.98 28.14
C GLN A 4 -23.70 76.66 26.86
N ILE A 5 -24.31 75.49 26.61
CA ILE A 5 -24.55 74.19 27.31
C ILE A 5 -24.67 73.09 26.21
N GLY A 6 -24.71 71.76 26.42
CA GLY A 6 -24.71 70.92 27.64
C GLY A 6 -26.02 70.11 27.84
N GLY A 7 -26.04 68.80 27.50
CA GLY A 7 -27.22 67.92 27.59
C GLY A 7 -27.06 66.56 26.87
N SER A 8 -27.89 65.56 27.23
CA SER A 8 -27.80 64.16 26.76
C SER A 8 -28.84 63.78 25.70
N ALA A 9 -28.48 62.93 24.74
CA ALA A 9 -29.39 62.04 24.00
C ALA A 9 -28.59 60.88 23.36
N ALA A 10 -29.21 59.72 23.17
CA ALA A 10 -28.58 58.53 22.57
C ALA A 10 -29.25 58.16 21.25
N ILE A 11 -28.48 57.57 20.32
CA ILE A 11 -29.00 56.75 19.22
C ILE A 11 -28.17 55.46 19.18
N PHE A 12 -28.83 54.32 19.19
CA PHE A 12 -28.21 53.02 18.94
C PHE A 12 -27.85 52.88 17.45
N LEU A 13 -26.64 52.40 17.16
CA LEU A 13 -26.47 51.42 16.10
C LEU A 13 -26.00 50.12 16.75
N ALA A 14 -26.79 49.06 16.57
CA ALA A 14 -26.40 47.72 17.00
C ALA A 14 -25.34 47.18 16.03
N GLY A 15 -24.07 47.34 16.39
CA GLY A 15 -23.00 46.54 15.80
C GLY A 15 -23.24 45.09 16.17
N VAL A 16 -23.84 44.31 15.27
CA VAL A 16 -23.89 42.85 15.39
C VAL A 16 -22.44 42.37 15.29
N ALA A 17 -21.85 42.07 16.44
CA ALA A 17 -20.63 41.28 16.48
C ALA A 17 -20.96 39.91 15.92
N VAL A 18 -20.60 39.69 14.64
CA VAL A 18 -20.52 38.34 14.10
C VAL A 18 -19.41 37.65 14.88
N LEU A 19 -19.81 36.84 15.87
CA LEU A 19 -18.94 35.83 16.42
C LEU A 19 -18.59 34.91 15.25
N ALA A 20 -17.34 34.97 14.80
CA ALA A 20 -16.82 33.93 13.93
C ALA A 20 -16.88 32.62 14.72
N ASP A 21 -17.66 31.67 14.23
CA ASP A 21 -17.71 30.33 14.78
C ASP A 21 -16.40 29.63 14.42
N GLU A 22 -15.41 29.67 15.32
CA GLU A 22 -14.10 29.05 15.12
C GLU A 22 -14.23 27.51 15.15
N SER A 23 -14.74 26.99 14.04
CA SER A 23 -14.77 25.56 13.74
C SER A 23 -13.35 24.98 13.90
N PRO A 24 -13.16 23.89 14.68
CA PRO A 24 -11.85 23.37 15.02
C PRO A 24 -11.20 22.63 13.83
N THR A 25 -10.60 23.40 12.91
CA THR A 25 -10.00 22.92 11.66
C THR A 25 -8.53 22.47 11.78
N ARG A 26 -7.99 22.34 13.00
CA ARG A 26 -6.63 21.82 13.26
C ARG A 26 -6.63 20.67 14.25
N LEU A 27 -6.87 19.46 13.75
CA LEU A 27 -6.72 18.20 14.50
C LEU A 27 -5.28 17.64 14.41
N GLU A 28 -4.50 18.11 13.44
CA GLU A 28 -3.14 17.68 13.13
C GLU A 28 -2.13 18.71 13.71
N GLN A 29 -1.68 18.55 14.96
CA GLN A 29 -0.72 19.49 15.60
C GLN A 29 0.61 18.82 16.02
N PRO A 30 1.79 19.47 15.87
CA PRO A 30 3.09 18.89 16.22
C PRO A 30 3.50 19.04 17.70
N ASP A 31 2.57 19.22 18.63
CA ASP A 31 2.82 19.81 19.94
C ASP A 31 3.47 18.89 21.00
N ASN A 32 3.62 17.60 20.69
CA ASN A 32 4.23 16.62 21.59
C ASN A 32 5.66 16.26 21.16
N PRO A 33 6.62 16.12 22.11
CA PRO A 33 7.95 15.58 21.80
C PRO A 33 7.88 14.08 21.47
N PRO A 34 8.90 13.52 20.78
CA PRO A 34 9.01 12.08 20.57
C PRO A 34 8.96 11.30 21.89
N ALA A 35 8.35 10.11 21.87
CA ALA A 35 8.22 9.26 23.05
C ALA A 35 9.61 8.91 23.62
N LEU A 36 9.92 9.41 24.82
CA LEU A 36 11.28 9.36 25.40
C LEU A 36 11.82 7.94 25.59
N LEU A 37 10.94 6.95 25.65
CA LEU A 37 11.24 5.52 25.59
C LEU A 37 10.11 4.83 24.82
N ARG A 38 10.44 3.99 23.82
CA ARG A 38 9.57 2.84 23.52
C ARG A 38 9.51 1.99 24.81
N PRO A 39 8.34 1.55 25.28
CA PRO A 39 8.25 0.61 26.39
C PRO A 39 9.17 -0.59 26.11
N ALA A 40 9.88 -1.08 27.14
CA ALA A 40 10.87 -2.14 26.96
C ALA A 40 10.22 -3.34 26.26
N LEU A 41 10.69 -3.66 25.05
CA LEU A 41 10.04 -4.50 24.03
C LEU A 41 9.40 -5.77 24.61
N GLN A 42 8.16 -5.64 25.05
CA GLN A 42 7.30 -6.76 25.41
C GLN A 42 6.68 -7.21 24.10
N THR A 43 7.19 -8.30 23.56
CA THR A 43 6.72 -8.85 22.30
C THR A 43 5.70 -9.96 22.53
N THR A 44 4.75 -10.08 21.61
CA THR A 44 3.89 -11.26 21.46
C THR A 44 4.15 -11.85 20.08
N PRO A 45 3.65 -13.07 19.78
CA PRO A 45 3.36 -13.43 18.40
C PRO A 45 2.59 -12.29 17.70
N PRO A 46 2.76 -12.10 16.39
CA PRO A 46 1.95 -11.15 15.62
C PRO A 46 0.46 -11.51 15.73
N GLY A 47 -0.41 -10.53 15.49
CA GLY A 47 -1.86 -10.76 15.54
C GLY A 47 -2.27 -11.91 14.60
N GLN A 48 -2.69 -13.05 15.16
CA GLN A 48 -2.85 -14.28 14.38
C GLN A 48 -3.93 -14.20 13.30
N GLU A 49 -3.66 -14.91 12.20
CA GLU A 49 -4.64 -15.28 11.18
C GLU A 49 -5.92 -15.84 11.80
N LEU A 50 -7.08 -15.31 11.41
CA LEU A 50 -8.38 -15.95 11.63
C LEU A 50 -9.29 -15.79 10.41
N LEU A 51 -8.85 -16.38 9.30
CA LEU A 51 -9.70 -17.30 8.54
C LEU A 51 -8.90 -18.57 8.21
N PRO A 52 -9.54 -19.74 8.11
CA PRO A 52 -8.88 -20.91 7.54
C PRO A 52 -8.69 -20.75 6.03
N LEU A 53 -7.70 -21.44 5.45
CA LEU A 53 -7.49 -21.60 3.99
C LEU A 53 -8.71 -22.18 3.23
N ALA A 54 -9.79 -22.54 3.92
CA ALA A 54 -11.06 -22.97 3.34
C ALA A 54 -11.97 -21.80 2.90
N ALA A 55 -11.57 -20.55 3.12
CA ALA A 55 -12.22 -19.38 2.50
C ALA A 55 -11.85 -19.31 1.00
N THR A 56 -12.82 -18.93 0.16
CA THR A 56 -12.63 -18.67 -1.27
C THR A 56 -13.19 -17.27 -1.60
N PRO A 57 -12.36 -16.29 -2.04
CA PRO A 57 -10.90 -16.36 -2.21
C PRO A 57 -10.13 -16.68 -0.91
N VAL A 58 -8.91 -17.20 -1.08
CA VAL A 58 -7.93 -17.38 0.00
C VAL A 58 -7.61 -16.00 0.60
N VAL A 59 -7.38 -15.93 1.91
CA VAL A 59 -7.00 -14.69 2.59
C VAL A 59 -5.80 -14.95 3.51
N ARG A 60 -4.75 -14.13 3.41
CA ARG A 60 -3.61 -14.10 4.35
C ARG A 60 -3.55 -12.71 4.99
N VAL A 61 -3.36 -12.64 6.31
CA VAL A 61 -3.25 -11.39 7.07
C VAL A 61 -1.91 -11.38 7.80
N THR A 62 -1.05 -10.42 7.47
CA THR A 62 0.33 -10.31 7.99
C THR A 62 0.53 -8.97 8.69
N GLN A 63 1.05 -8.96 9.92
CA GLN A 63 1.41 -7.72 10.62
C GLN A 63 2.72 -7.13 10.06
N VAL A 64 2.76 -5.82 9.85
CA VAL A 64 3.85 -5.11 9.14
C VAL A 64 4.77 -4.32 10.09
N ASN A 65 4.23 -3.74 11.16
CA ASN A 65 4.96 -2.98 12.18
C ASN A 65 5.72 -3.89 13.18
N VAL A 66 6.36 -4.95 12.68
CA VAL A 66 6.99 -6.00 13.49
C VAL A 66 8.46 -5.75 13.81
N THR A 67 8.95 -6.41 14.85
CA THR A 67 10.39 -6.57 15.14
C THR A 67 11.11 -7.38 14.04
N PRO A 68 12.45 -7.31 13.94
CA PRO A 68 13.23 -8.18 13.02
C PRO A 68 13.00 -9.69 13.21
N SER A 69 12.53 -10.10 14.39
CA SER A 69 12.11 -11.46 14.72
C SER A 69 10.66 -11.79 14.33
N GLN A 70 10.00 -10.97 13.50
CA GLN A 70 8.60 -11.09 13.07
C GLN A 70 7.59 -11.12 14.25
N GLN A 71 7.90 -10.40 15.34
CA GLN A 71 7.05 -10.30 16.54
C GLN A 71 6.41 -8.93 16.69
N ASN A 72 5.20 -8.90 17.24
CA ASN A 72 4.44 -7.70 17.59
C ASN A 72 5.18 -6.82 18.62
N ILE A 73 4.93 -5.50 18.60
CA ILE A 73 5.46 -4.50 19.53
C ILE A 73 4.30 -4.03 20.44
N VAL A 74 4.12 -4.64 21.63
CA VAL A 74 2.91 -4.40 22.44
C VAL A 74 2.73 -2.92 22.81
N GLY A 75 1.59 -2.37 22.39
CA GLY A 75 1.19 -0.99 22.71
C GLY A 75 1.89 0.09 21.88
N ASP A 76 2.48 -0.27 20.74
CA ASP A 76 2.88 0.69 19.71
C ASP A 76 1.64 1.32 19.02
N ALA A 77 1.87 2.31 18.15
CA ALA A 77 0.80 2.92 17.37
C ALA A 77 1.27 3.36 15.99
N ALA A 78 0.49 2.96 14.99
CA ALA A 78 0.72 3.11 13.57
C ALA A 78 -0.64 3.24 12.84
N ASN A 79 -0.82 4.27 12.01
CA ASN A 79 -2.06 4.46 11.24
C ASN A 79 -1.87 5.29 9.96
N GLU A 80 -2.94 5.36 9.14
CA GLU A 80 -2.91 5.91 7.77
C GLU A 80 -1.81 5.28 6.91
N PRO A 81 -1.89 3.96 6.65
CA PRO A 81 -0.94 3.27 5.81
C PRO A 81 -1.26 3.40 4.32
N SER A 82 -0.21 3.34 3.49
CA SER A 82 -0.29 3.15 2.03
C SER A 82 0.78 2.16 1.55
N LEU A 83 0.59 1.58 0.36
CA LEU A 83 1.45 0.52 -0.18
C LEU A 83 1.87 0.78 -1.63
N ALA A 84 2.94 0.12 -2.06
CA ALA A 84 3.31 0.01 -3.46
C ALA A 84 4.01 -1.33 -3.74
N HIS A 85 3.47 -2.11 -4.69
CA HIS A 85 4.18 -3.22 -5.32
C HIS A 85 5.12 -2.69 -6.42
N ASP A 86 6.32 -3.26 -6.48
CA ASP A 86 7.20 -3.06 -7.62
C ASP A 86 6.57 -3.70 -8.90
N PRO A 87 6.42 -2.98 -10.03
CA PRO A 87 5.98 -3.58 -11.28
C PRO A 87 6.95 -4.64 -11.84
N THR A 88 8.25 -4.52 -11.58
CA THR A 88 9.32 -5.36 -12.13
C THR A 88 9.53 -6.66 -11.35
N ALA A 89 9.20 -6.67 -10.06
CA ALA A 89 9.27 -7.86 -9.19
C ALA A 89 8.15 -7.79 -8.14
N PRO A 90 6.95 -8.31 -8.44
CA PRO A 90 5.74 -8.14 -7.61
C PRO A 90 5.85 -8.55 -6.14
N SER A 91 6.75 -9.51 -5.82
CA SER A 91 7.07 -9.92 -4.45
C SER A 91 7.79 -8.83 -3.64
N ARG A 92 8.38 -7.82 -4.29
CA ARG A 92 8.89 -6.60 -3.63
C ARG A 92 7.73 -5.63 -3.36
N ILE A 93 7.45 -5.41 -2.07
CA ILE A 93 6.38 -4.54 -1.59
C ILE A 93 6.96 -3.56 -0.57
N ALA A 94 6.70 -2.26 -0.75
CA ALA A 94 6.95 -1.26 0.27
C ALA A 94 5.63 -0.76 0.88
N VAL A 95 5.67 -0.46 2.17
CA VAL A 95 4.55 0.08 2.95
C VAL A 95 5.04 1.26 3.78
N GLY A 96 4.22 2.30 3.93
CA GLY A 96 4.50 3.43 4.81
C GLY A 96 3.28 3.89 5.58
N TRP A 97 3.50 4.50 6.76
CA TRP A 97 2.43 4.89 7.70
C TRP A 97 2.88 6.00 8.66
N ARG A 98 1.95 6.58 9.41
CA ARG A 98 2.26 7.51 10.51
C ARG A 98 2.64 6.72 11.76
N GLN A 99 3.94 6.68 12.08
CA GLN A 99 4.50 5.97 13.22
C GLN A 99 4.49 6.84 14.47
N PHE A 100 3.84 6.41 15.55
CA PHE A 100 3.76 7.14 16.83
C PHE A 100 4.60 6.51 17.97
N ASP A 101 5.19 5.33 17.74
CA ASP A 101 5.92 4.50 18.70
C ASP A 101 5.12 3.97 19.91
N THR A 102 4.03 4.61 20.31
CA THR A 102 3.10 4.11 21.33
C THR A 102 1.73 4.78 21.29
N ILE A 103 0.68 4.04 21.64
CA ILE A 103 -0.67 4.58 21.94
C ILE A 103 -0.66 5.69 23.00
N ALA A 104 0.42 5.81 23.79
CA ALA A 104 0.62 6.88 24.76
C ALA A 104 1.14 8.22 24.15
N SER A 105 1.36 8.28 22.83
CA SER A 105 1.99 9.41 22.12
C SER A 105 1.12 9.96 20.98
N ASN A 106 1.21 11.28 20.75
CA ASN A 106 0.66 11.97 19.57
C ASN A 106 1.76 12.49 18.61
N PHE A 107 3.03 12.43 19.01
CA PHE A 107 4.14 12.68 18.10
C PHE A 107 4.17 11.59 17.03
N ARG A 108 4.30 11.97 15.75
CA ARG A 108 4.37 11.04 14.62
C ARG A 108 5.50 11.34 13.66
N GLN A 109 6.07 10.27 13.12
CA GLN A 109 7.17 10.24 12.17
C GLN A 109 6.84 9.25 11.04
N ALA A 110 7.69 9.19 10.02
CA ALA A 110 7.46 8.33 8.86
C ALA A 110 7.85 6.87 9.18
N GLY A 111 6.87 6.00 9.42
CA GLY A 111 7.08 4.56 9.47
C GLY A 111 7.20 4.00 8.06
N VAL A 112 8.12 3.06 7.87
CA VAL A 112 8.28 2.30 6.62
C VAL A 112 8.54 0.84 6.90
N ALA A 113 8.10 -0.03 6.01
CA ALA A 113 8.52 -1.42 5.96
C ALA A 113 8.65 -1.87 4.50
N TRP A 114 9.43 -2.93 4.30
CA TRP A 114 9.52 -3.63 3.03
C TRP A 114 9.40 -5.14 3.24
N SER A 115 9.03 -5.82 2.15
CA SER A 115 9.04 -7.26 1.95
C SER A 115 9.60 -7.54 0.55
N ASN A 116 10.26 -8.69 0.37
CA ASN A 116 10.65 -9.27 -0.92
C ASN A 116 10.06 -10.68 -1.12
N ASP A 117 9.20 -11.14 -0.23
CA ASP A 117 8.58 -12.47 -0.23
C ASP A 117 7.05 -12.42 -0.43
N GLY A 118 6.54 -11.36 -1.06
CA GLY A 118 5.09 -11.17 -1.26
C GLY A 118 4.34 -10.86 0.05
N GLY A 119 4.99 -10.19 1.00
CA GLY A 119 4.38 -9.82 2.28
C GLY A 119 4.12 -11.00 3.22
N ARG A 120 4.93 -12.06 3.14
CA ARG A 120 4.97 -13.17 4.09
C ARG A 120 5.79 -12.77 5.34
N THR A 121 6.87 -12.01 5.18
CA THR A 121 7.65 -11.37 6.25
C THR A 121 7.90 -9.88 5.97
N TRP A 122 8.17 -9.10 7.02
CA TRP A 122 8.29 -7.63 6.94
C TRP A 122 9.48 -7.08 7.74
N HIS A 123 10.08 -6.02 7.21
CA HIS A 123 11.26 -5.36 7.78
C HIS A 123 10.98 -3.88 8.07
N ALA A 124 10.46 -3.59 9.27
CA ALA A 124 10.05 -2.24 9.67
C ALA A 124 11.23 -1.33 10.11
N SER A 125 11.10 -0.03 9.81
CA SER A 125 12.05 1.04 10.11
C SER A 125 11.34 2.42 10.14
N THR A 126 12.10 3.51 10.20
CA THR A 126 11.58 4.89 10.28
C THR A 126 12.43 5.85 9.45
N LEU A 127 11.80 6.66 8.58
CA LEU A 127 12.48 7.71 7.81
C LEU A 127 12.64 8.99 8.64
N ASN A 128 13.85 9.55 8.67
CA ASN A 128 14.25 10.69 9.51
C ASN A 128 13.74 10.58 10.98
N PRO A 129 14.18 9.59 11.78
CA PRO A 129 13.69 9.41 13.15
C PRO A 129 13.76 10.69 14.01
N GLY A 130 12.68 11.01 14.71
CA GLY A 130 12.52 12.23 15.48
C GLY A 130 12.07 13.47 14.69
N VAL A 131 11.93 13.39 13.36
CA VAL A 131 11.31 14.44 12.53
C VAL A 131 9.82 14.16 12.38
N PHE A 132 8.99 15.19 12.60
CA PHE A 132 7.54 15.06 12.39
C PHE A 132 7.24 14.77 10.92
N ARG A 133 6.49 13.70 10.64
CA ARG A 133 5.95 13.40 9.32
C ARG A 133 4.52 12.84 9.42
N SER A 134 3.68 13.18 8.44
CA SER A 134 2.28 12.78 8.37
C SER A 134 1.88 12.36 6.95
N ASP A 135 0.70 11.74 6.87
CA ASP A 135 -0.10 11.50 5.68
C ASP A 135 0.66 10.85 4.51
N PRO A 136 1.27 9.65 4.69
CA PRO A 136 2.11 9.07 3.67
C PRO A 136 1.31 8.39 2.55
N VAL A 137 1.72 8.65 1.31
CA VAL A 137 1.25 7.96 0.10
C VAL A 137 2.43 7.41 -0.68
N LEU A 138 2.46 6.08 -0.86
CA LEU A 138 3.49 5.38 -1.63
C LEU A 138 2.98 5.03 -3.03
N ARG A 139 3.81 5.18 -4.06
CA ARG A 139 3.54 4.65 -5.41
C ARG A 139 4.83 4.21 -6.11
N ALA A 140 4.76 3.15 -6.90
CA ALA A 140 5.87 2.72 -7.75
C ALA A 140 5.69 3.23 -9.19
N ASN A 141 6.78 3.72 -9.81
CA ASN A 141 6.80 3.98 -11.25
C ASN A 141 6.99 2.67 -12.04
N SER A 142 6.81 2.71 -13.37
CA SER A 142 6.93 1.52 -14.24
C SER A 142 8.34 0.93 -14.35
N ASP A 143 9.34 1.51 -13.68
CA ASP A 143 10.75 1.08 -13.68
C ASP A 143 11.19 0.55 -12.30
N GLY A 144 10.26 0.33 -11.37
CA GLY A 144 10.52 -0.23 -10.03
C GLY A 144 10.95 0.78 -8.97
N VAL A 145 11.06 2.07 -9.31
CA VAL A 145 11.37 3.12 -8.32
C VAL A 145 10.14 3.39 -7.47
N ILE A 146 10.26 3.22 -6.15
CA ILE A 146 9.21 3.46 -5.19
C ILE A 146 9.36 4.87 -4.60
N PHE A 147 8.30 5.65 -4.67
CA PHE A 147 8.18 6.99 -4.12
C PHE A 147 7.41 6.92 -2.79
N TYR A 148 7.86 7.66 -1.79
CA TYR A 148 7.17 7.88 -0.51
C TYR A 148 6.92 9.38 -0.36
N ASN A 149 5.68 9.84 -0.50
CA ASN A 149 5.27 11.21 -0.19
C ASN A 149 4.98 11.34 1.32
N SER A 150 5.27 12.50 1.93
CA SER A 150 4.75 12.88 3.26
C SER A 150 4.93 14.37 3.56
N LEU A 151 4.04 14.93 4.37
CA LEU A 151 4.18 16.31 4.87
C LEU A 151 5.01 16.39 6.16
N THR A 152 5.75 17.48 6.34
CA THR A 152 6.38 17.87 7.62
C THR A 152 5.47 18.77 8.46
N GLY A 153 5.81 19.03 9.73
CA GLY A 153 4.95 19.72 10.70
C GLY A 153 4.66 21.21 10.42
N ASP A 154 5.22 21.73 9.34
CA ASP A 154 4.98 23.03 8.73
C ASP A 154 4.07 22.96 7.49
N PHE A 155 3.53 21.78 7.16
CA PHE A 155 2.69 21.47 6.01
C PHE A 155 3.38 21.57 4.62
N PHE A 156 4.70 21.43 4.56
CA PHE A 156 5.40 21.19 3.29
C PHE A 156 5.53 19.69 3.00
N GLY A 157 5.20 19.28 1.77
CA GLY A 157 5.33 17.91 1.26
C GLY A 157 6.73 17.59 0.76
N TRP A 158 7.15 16.34 0.97
CA TRP A 158 8.45 15.81 0.58
C TRP A 158 8.32 14.38 0.03
N ASN A 159 9.05 14.10 -1.05
CA ASN A 159 9.19 12.76 -1.60
C ASN A 159 10.55 12.15 -1.23
N PHE A 160 10.56 10.86 -0.90
CA PHE A 160 11.75 10.00 -0.84
C PHE A 160 11.68 8.98 -1.98
N LEU A 161 12.84 8.45 -2.37
CA LEU A 161 12.98 7.43 -3.42
C LEU A 161 13.65 6.18 -2.86
N SER A 162 13.14 5.02 -3.23
CA SER A 162 13.78 3.72 -3.06
C SER A 162 13.98 3.07 -4.42
N TYR A 163 15.15 2.46 -4.63
CA TYR A 163 15.52 1.73 -5.85
C TYR A 163 15.63 0.21 -5.63
N ASP A 164 15.33 -0.27 -4.42
CA ASP A 164 15.62 -1.63 -3.94
C ASP A 164 14.40 -2.26 -3.22
N GLY A 165 13.18 -1.85 -3.59
CA GLY A 165 11.93 -2.40 -3.03
C GLY A 165 11.55 -1.88 -1.63
N GLY A 166 12.16 -0.78 -1.18
CA GLY A 166 11.93 -0.16 0.13
C GLY A 166 13.02 -0.50 1.16
N LYS A 167 14.04 -1.28 0.76
CA LYS A 167 15.17 -1.69 1.60
C LYS A 167 15.99 -0.49 2.06
N THR A 168 16.26 0.48 1.18
CA THR A 168 16.91 1.75 1.51
C THR A 168 16.23 2.94 0.82
N TRP A 169 16.45 4.14 1.35
CA TRP A 169 15.77 5.35 0.90
C TRP A 169 16.77 6.50 0.72
N ALA A 170 16.68 7.20 -0.42
CA ALA A 170 17.46 8.39 -0.74
C ALA A 170 17.11 9.57 0.17
N ALA A 171 17.93 10.63 0.12
CA ALA A 171 17.61 11.88 0.81
C ALA A 171 16.31 12.50 0.25
N PRO A 172 15.42 13.05 1.11
CA PRO A 172 14.15 13.59 0.66
C PRO A 172 14.31 14.88 -0.14
N TYR A 173 13.40 15.11 -1.09
CA TYR A 173 13.31 16.33 -1.90
C TYR A 173 11.89 16.93 -1.84
N PRO A 174 11.69 18.23 -2.13
CA PRO A 174 10.39 18.88 -2.00
C PRO A 174 9.37 18.40 -3.04
N ALA A 175 8.11 18.22 -2.63
CA ALA A 175 7.00 17.76 -3.47
C ALA A 175 5.89 18.81 -3.71
N PHE A 176 6.06 20.02 -3.16
CA PHE A 176 4.97 20.96 -2.86
C PHE A 176 3.97 20.36 -1.86
N GLY A 177 2.75 19.97 -2.27
CA GLY A 177 1.80 19.25 -1.41
C GLY A 177 1.19 20.03 -0.22
N GLY A 178 0.57 19.28 0.69
CA GLY A 178 -0.10 19.76 1.92
C GLY A 178 -0.81 18.62 2.69
N ASP A 179 -1.77 18.96 3.55
CA ASP A 179 -2.63 18.01 4.30
C ASP A 179 -3.31 17.00 3.35
N LYS A 180 -3.13 15.71 3.64
CA LYS A 180 -3.65 14.54 2.90
C LYS A 180 -3.37 14.62 1.39
N THR A 181 -2.10 14.83 1.05
CA THR A 181 -1.61 14.76 -0.32
C THR A 181 -1.76 13.34 -0.87
N TRP A 182 -2.40 13.20 -2.02
CA TRP A 182 -2.41 11.98 -2.82
C TRP A 182 -1.52 12.13 -4.04
N MET A 183 -0.74 11.09 -4.31
CA MET A 183 0.18 10.99 -5.43
C MET A 183 -0.27 9.87 -6.38
N ALA A 184 -0.24 10.15 -7.68
CA ALA A 184 -0.40 9.17 -8.74
C ALA A 184 0.74 9.32 -9.75
N ILE A 185 1.20 8.19 -10.31
CA ILE A 185 2.30 8.16 -11.29
C ILE A 185 1.76 7.62 -12.61
N ASP A 186 2.09 8.28 -13.73
CA ASP A 186 1.71 7.80 -15.06
C ASP A 186 2.50 6.54 -15.44
N ARG A 187 1.86 5.39 -15.26
CA ARG A 187 2.43 4.08 -15.61
C ARG A 187 2.13 3.65 -17.06
N THR A 188 1.49 4.51 -17.87
CA THR A 188 1.13 4.19 -19.27
C THR A 188 2.35 4.18 -20.18
N SER A 189 2.19 3.70 -21.42
CA SER A 189 3.18 3.87 -22.49
C SER A 189 3.00 5.20 -23.27
N GLY A 190 2.32 6.19 -22.69
CA GLY A 190 2.00 7.46 -23.32
C GLY A 190 3.10 8.52 -23.17
N PRO A 191 2.89 9.74 -23.71
CA PRO A 191 3.84 10.86 -23.58
C PRO A 191 4.15 11.26 -22.14
N GLY A 192 3.23 10.98 -21.21
CA GLY A 192 3.38 11.26 -19.79
C GLY A 192 4.09 10.19 -18.97
N ARG A 193 4.58 9.08 -19.55
CA ARG A 193 5.16 7.95 -18.79
C ARG A 193 6.20 8.43 -17.77
N GLY A 194 5.96 8.11 -16.50
CA GLY A 194 6.82 8.48 -15.38
C GLY A 194 6.53 9.85 -14.77
N PHE A 195 5.58 10.63 -15.29
CA PHE A 195 5.15 11.88 -14.65
C PHE A 195 4.48 11.59 -13.31
N LEU A 196 4.70 12.45 -12.33
CA LEU A 196 3.98 12.44 -11.05
C LEU A 196 2.88 13.49 -11.10
N TYR A 197 1.75 13.19 -10.45
CA TYR A 197 0.67 14.13 -10.20
C TYR A 197 0.31 14.07 -8.71
N GLU A 198 0.27 15.23 -8.06
CA GLU A 198 -0.09 15.35 -6.65
C GLU A 198 -1.29 16.28 -6.46
N SER A 199 -2.18 15.95 -5.52
CA SER A 199 -3.33 16.77 -5.14
C SER A 199 -3.61 16.68 -3.64
N TRP A 200 -3.94 17.80 -3.00
CA TRP A 200 -4.01 17.92 -1.53
C TRP A 200 -5.13 18.84 -1.06
N ASN A 201 -5.39 18.85 0.25
CA ASN A 201 -6.50 19.61 0.83
C ASN A 201 -6.30 21.14 0.76
N THR A 202 -7.38 21.88 1.00
CA THR A 202 -7.33 23.36 1.15
C THR A 202 -7.03 23.82 2.58
N ALA A 203 -7.24 22.95 3.57
CA ALA A 203 -6.61 23.09 4.89
C ALA A 203 -5.16 22.59 4.83
N GLY A 204 -4.29 23.04 5.74
CA GLY A 204 -2.88 22.62 5.80
C GLY A 204 -2.15 22.78 4.45
N ASN A 205 -2.34 23.91 3.79
CA ASN A 205 -1.89 24.17 2.42
C ASN A 205 -1.13 25.50 2.35
N ASN A 206 0.18 25.43 2.08
CA ASN A 206 1.06 26.59 2.00
C ASN A 206 1.03 27.30 0.62
N TYR A 207 0.27 26.76 -0.34
CA TYR A 207 0.20 27.20 -1.74
C TYR A 207 -1.19 27.71 -2.15
N ALA A 208 -2.08 27.96 -1.19
CA ALA A 208 -3.46 28.36 -1.43
C ALA A 208 -3.58 29.57 -2.40
N PRO A 209 -4.47 29.52 -3.42
CA PRO A 209 -5.57 28.57 -3.60
C PRO A 209 -5.19 27.26 -4.35
N ASN A 210 -3.92 27.03 -4.63
CA ASN A 210 -3.47 25.95 -5.50
C ASN A 210 -3.48 24.61 -4.74
N THR A 211 -3.92 23.55 -5.42
CA THR A 211 -4.28 22.24 -4.82
C THR A 211 -3.86 21.05 -5.68
N PHE A 212 -3.07 21.29 -6.72
CA PHE A 212 -2.55 20.29 -7.65
C PHE A 212 -1.14 20.65 -8.08
N ALA A 213 -0.26 19.66 -8.31
CA ALA A 213 1.04 19.85 -8.94
C ALA A 213 1.38 18.65 -9.84
N ARG A 214 2.35 18.84 -10.75
CA ARG A 214 2.84 17.82 -11.69
C ARG A 214 4.37 17.86 -11.75
N ALA A 215 5.03 16.70 -11.82
CA ALA A 215 6.44 16.60 -12.23
C ALA A 215 6.53 15.96 -13.62
N THR A 216 7.18 16.63 -14.58
CA THR A 216 7.30 16.18 -15.98
C THR A 216 8.65 15.56 -16.34
N ASP A 217 9.62 15.59 -15.42
CA ASP A 217 10.90 14.89 -15.51
C ASP A 217 10.95 13.58 -14.69
N GLY A 218 9.85 13.25 -14.01
CA GLY A 218 9.73 12.11 -13.09
C GLY A 218 10.25 12.35 -11.67
N PHE A 219 10.66 13.58 -11.33
CA PHE A 219 11.20 13.93 -10.03
C PHE A 219 10.70 15.28 -9.51
N PHE A 220 11.04 16.39 -10.17
CA PHE A 220 10.82 17.75 -9.68
C PHE A 220 9.50 18.32 -10.18
N PHE A 221 8.68 18.79 -9.24
CA PHE A 221 7.38 19.35 -9.54
C PHE A 221 7.47 20.77 -10.13
N GLU A 222 6.53 21.07 -11.02
CA GLU A 222 6.18 22.39 -11.54
C GLU A 222 5.37 23.18 -10.50
N ASP A 223 5.38 24.52 -10.60
CA ASP A 223 4.64 25.40 -9.68
C ASP A 223 3.16 24.95 -9.52
N PRO A 224 2.63 24.86 -8.29
CA PRO A 224 1.26 24.41 -8.04
C PRO A 224 0.18 25.16 -8.84
N ILE A 225 -0.85 24.43 -9.26
CA ILE A 225 -1.96 24.89 -10.10
C ILE A 225 -3.26 24.94 -9.29
N GLN A 226 -4.11 25.92 -9.59
CA GLN A 226 -5.47 25.99 -9.04
C GLN A 226 -6.44 25.10 -9.84
N LEU A 227 -7.09 24.15 -9.16
CA LEU A 227 -8.19 23.38 -9.74
C LEU A 227 -9.48 24.24 -9.82
N PRO A 228 -10.34 24.06 -10.85
CA PRO A 228 -11.52 24.93 -11.09
C PRO A 228 -12.60 24.77 -10.02
N VAL A 229 -12.68 23.58 -9.42
CA VAL A 229 -13.21 23.32 -8.08
C VAL A 229 -12.10 22.59 -7.33
N SER A 230 -11.95 22.81 -6.02
CA SER A 230 -10.91 22.17 -5.21
C SER A 230 -11.51 21.01 -4.41
N PRO A 231 -11.57 19.78 -4.97
CA PRO A 231 -11.94 18.60 -4.18
C PRO A 231 -10.93 18.38 -3.06
N VAL A 232 -11.43 17.98 -1.90
CA VAL A 232 -10.65 17.58 -0.72
C VAL A 232 -11.13 16.23 -0.19
N PHE A 233 -10.39 15.64 0.75
CA PHE A 233 -10.75 14.37 1.41
C PHE A 233 -11.02 13.21 0.43
N GLY A 234 -10.18 13.12 -0.60
CA GLY A 234 -10.25 12.13 -1.66
C GLY A 234 -8.93 11.99 -2.40
N THR A 235 -8.98 11.39 -3.59
CA THR A 235 -7.84 10.76 -4.26
C THR A 235 -7.65 11.22 -5.70
N ASN A 236 -6.49 10.92 -6.28
CA ASN A 236 -6.20 11.12 -7.69
C ASN A 236 -5.81 9.82 -8.40
N TYR A 237 -6.01 9.76 -9.72
CA TYR A 237 -5.75 8.56 -10.53
C TYR A 237 -5.40 8.92 -11.98
N VAL A 238 -4.55 8.10 -12.63
CA VAL A 238 -4.19 8.25 -14.04
C VAL A 238 -4.99 7.26 -14.88
N GLY A 239 -5.86 7.77 -15.75
CA GLY A 239 -6.57 6.98 -16.75
C GLY A 239 -5.66 6.49 -17.88
N PRO A 240 -6.08 5.45 -18.62
CA PRO A 240 -5.18 4.68 -19.48
C PRO A 240 -4.76 5.39 -20.78
N ASN A 241 -5.12 6.66 -20.98
CA ASN A 241 -4.57 7.51 -22.03
C ASN A 241 -3.63 8.61 -21.48
N GLY A 242 -3.27 8.55 -20.19
CA GLY A 242 -2.52 9.59 -19.46
C GLY A 242 -3.38 10.78 -19.04
N GLU A 243 -4.72 10.62 -19.02
CA GLU A 243 -5.59 11.63 -18.43
C GLU A 243 -5.58 11.55 -16.90
N VAL A 244 -5.68 12.68 -16.21
CA VAL A 244 -5.57 12.74 -14.74
C VAL A 244 -6.92 13.09 -14.14
N TYR A 245 -7.33 12.33 -13.14
CA TYR A 245 -8.55 12.53 -12.37
C TYR A 245 -8.24 12.91 -10.93
N VAL A 246 -9.07 13.77 -10.33
CA VAL A 246 -9.08 14.06 -8.90
C VAL A 246 -10.53 14.04 -8.41
N PHE A 247 -10.84 13.26 -7.38
CA PHE A 247 -12.20 13.10 -6.85
C PHE A 247 -12.26 13.43 -5.36
N GLY A 248 -13.33 14.11 -4.94
CA GLY A 248 -13.51 14.49 -3.54
C GLY A 248 -14.70 15.39 -3.29
N THR A 249 -14.70 16.07 -2.15
CA THR A 249 -15.79 16.94 -1.67
C THR A 249 -15.36 18.40 -1.64
N PRO A 250 -16.28 19.39 -1.57
CA PRO A 250 -15.93 20.72 -1.09
C PRO A 250 -15.49 20.64 0.38
N ASN A 251 -14.58 21.52 0.81
CA ASN A 251 -14.12 21.57 2.20
C ASN A 251 -15.26 21.92 3.16
N SER A 252 -15.81 20.88 3.80
CA SER A 252 -16.88 20.91 4.78
C SER A 252 -16.78 19.66 5.66
N SER A 253 -17.19 19.75 6.92
CA SER A 253 -17.33 18.58 7.81
C SER A 253 -18.54 17.70 7.49
N SER A 254 -19.46 18.19 6.65
CA SER A 254 -20.64 17.47 6.17
C SER A 254 -21.10 18.00 4.81
N THR A 255 -21.24 17.13 3.80
CA THR A 255 -21.65 17.53 2.44
C THR A 255 -22.17 16.34 1.62
N SER A 256 -23.25 16.55 0.85
CA SER A 256 -23.74 15.62 -0.18
C SER A 256 -23.29 15.99 -1.60
N THR A 257 -22.55 17.10 -1.75
CA THR A 257 -21.90 17.49 -3.01
C THR A 257 -20.53 16.81 -3.11
N PHE A 258 -20.26 16.18 -4.26
CA PHE A 258 -18.96 15.63 -4.64
C PHE A 258 -18.56 16.20 -6.01
N TYR A 259 -17.25 16.27 -6.28
CA TYR A 259 -16.69 16.74 -7.55
C TYR A 259 -15.70 15.72 -8.11
N LEU A 260 -15.86 15.38 -9.39
CA LEU A 260 -14.78 14.81 -10.19
C LEU A 260 -14.18 15.93 -11.04
N VAL A 261 -12.86 16.10 -10.96
CA VAL A 261 -12.06 16.97 -11.83
C VAL A 261 -11.27 16.08 -12.79
N LYS A 262 -11.17 16.46 -14.07
CA LYS A 262 -10.37 15.76 -15.10
C LYS A 262 -9.47 16.73 -15.84
N SER A 263 -8.21 16.36 -16.08
CA SER A 263 -7.39 16.91 -17.17
C SER A 263 -7.14 15.86 -18.25
N SER A 264 -7.29 16.24 -19.52
CA SER A 264 -6.98 15.40 -20.68
C SER A 264 -5.66 15.75 -21.36
N ASN A 265 -4.85 16.62 -20.75
CA ASN A 265 -3.57 17.08 -21.29
C ASN A 265 -2.46 17.24 -20.23
N ALA A 266 -2.68 16.74 -19.00
CA ALA A 266 -1.65 16.75 -17.95
C ALA A 266 -0.43 15.88 -18.29
N ASN A 267 -0.58 14.91 -19.20
CA ASN A 267 0.48 14.10 -19.79
C ASN A 267 1.29 14.79 -20.92
N ASP A 268 1.00 16.06 -21.26
CA ASP A 268 1.81 16.83 -22.21
C ASP A 268 2.72 17.80 -21.46
N ALA A 269 4.03 17.52 -21.45
CA ALA A 269 5.05 18.36 -20.80
C ALA A 269 5.17 19.77 -21.40
N LEU A 270 4.69 20.00 -22.63
CA LEU A 270 4.72 21.31 -23.28
C LEU A 270 3.44 22.13 -23.06
N ALA A 271 2.42 21.54 -22.42
CA ALA A 271 1.16 22.19 -22.11
C ALA A 271 1.00 22.43 -20.60
N THR A 272 0.34 23.53 -20.25
CA THR A 272 -0.24 23.71 -18.90
C THR A 272 -1.46 22.80 -18.79
N PRO A 273 -1.60 21.99 -17.71
CA PRO A 273 -2.80 21.19 -17.46
C PRO A 273 -4.07 22.05 -17.47
N ALA A 274 -5.02 21.70 -18.33
CA ALA A 274 -6.35 22.29 -18.38
C ALA A 274 -7.35 21.30 -17.77
N PHE A 275 -8.33 21.82 -17.02
CA PHE A 275 -9.24 21.00 -16.22
C PHE A 275 -10.73 21.24 -16.55
N THR A 276 -11.47 20.16 -16.71
CA THR A 276 -12.94 20.14 -16.65
C THR A 276 -13.40 19.50 -15.35
N TRP A 277 -14.66 19.67 -14.97
CA TRP A 277 -15.21 19.07 -13.75
C TRP A 277 -16.70 18.78 -13.86
N SER A 278 -17.16 17.83 -13.04
CA SER A 278 -18.53 17.34 -12.94
C SER A 278 -18.95 17.24 -11.48
N THR A 279 -20.17 17.69 -11.15
CA THR A 279 -20.79 17.37 -9.84
C THR A 279 -21.27 15.92 -9.86
N VAL A 280 -20.96 15.16 -8.81
CA VAL A 280 -21.34 13.75 -8.65
C VAL A 280 -22.32 13.61 -7.49
N ASN A 281 -23.35 12.78 -7.67
CA ASN A 281 -24.31 12.43 -6.62
C ASN A 281 -24.00 11.02 -6.09
N MET A 282 -23.37 10.94 -4.91
CA MET A 282 -23.07 9.66 -4.24
C MET A 282 -24.24 9.12 -3.41
N GLY A 283 -25.44 9.71 -3.46
CA GLY A 283 -26.64 9.17 -2.80
C GLY A 283 -26.74 9.38 -1.28
N GLY A 284 -25.78 10.09 -0.69
CA GLY A 284 -25.73 10.39 0.75
C GLY A 284 -24.77 11.54 1.06
N THR A 285 -24.40 11.67 2.33
CA THR A 285 -23.59 12.77 2.87
C THR A 285 -22.22 12.27 3.33
N ALA A 286 -21.12 12.76 2.75
CA ALA A 286 -19.79 12.57 3.34
C ALA A 286 -19.70 13.32 4.68
N ARG A 287 -19.11 12.70 5.70
CA ARG A 287 -19.00 13.24 7.06
C ARG A 287 -17.59 13.08 7.63
N ILE A 288 -17.23 14.01 8.52
CA ILE A 288 -16.01 13.96 9.34
C ILE A 288 -16.42 13.79 10.81
N GLY A 289 -15.75 12.86 11.49
CA GLY A 289 -15.91 12.56 12.90
C GLY A 289 -17.17 11.78 13.26
N GLY A 290 -17.31 11.53 14.56
CA GLY A 290 -18.30 10.61 15.12
C GLY A 290 -17.81 9.17 15.21
N THR A 291 -18.52 8.33 15.95
CA THR A 291 -18.28 6.88 15.99
C THR A 291 -18.44 6.29 14.57
N PRO A 292 -17.63 5.32 14.11
CA PRO A 292 -16.52 4.64 14.80
C PRO A 292 -15.18 5.37 14.82
N ASN A 293 -15.01 6.52 14.15
CA ASN A 293 -13.71 7.20 14.01
C ASN A 293 -13.75 8.69 14.45
N PRO A 294 -13.81 8.99 15.76
CA PRO A 294 -14.29 10.29 16.26
C PRO A 294 -13.52 11.53 15.81
N GLY A 295 -12.20 11.42 15.64
CA GLY A 295 -11.33 12.52 15.20
C GLY A 295 -10.94 12.49 13.72
N GLY A 296 -11.50 11.58 12.91
CA GLY A 296 -11.07 11.36 11.53
C GLY A 296 -12.19 11.43 10.49
N LEU A 297 -11.86 11.17 9.24
CA LEU A 297 -12.82 10.89 8.18
C LEU A 297 -13.55 9.57 8.47
N LEU A 298 -14.72 9.36 7.89
CA LEU A 298 -15.31 8.01 7.80
C LEU A 298 -14.84 7.24 6.54
N GLY A 299 -13.82 7.76 5.86
CA GLY A 299 -13.24 7.25 4.62
C GLY A 299 -12.98 8.39 3.64
N GLN A 300 -12.01 8.21 2.75
CA GLN A 300 -11.74 9.14 1.66
C GLN A 300 -12.58 8.81 0.42
N SER A 301 -12.80 9.82 -0.43
CA SER A 301 -13.48 9.67 -1.72
C SER A 301 -12.52 9.08 -2.75
N GLN A 302 -12.83 7.88 -3.25
CA GLN A 302 -11.95 7.09 -4.11
C GLN A 302 -12.30 7.24 -5.60
N VAL A 303 -11.29 7.38 -6.45
CA VAL A 303 -11.41 7.27 -7.91
C VAL A 303 -10.42 6.26 -8.47
N VAL A 304 -10.92 5.33 -9.28
CA VAL A 304 -10.10 4.45 -10.12
C VAL A 304 -10.64 4.42 -11.54
N VAL A 305 -9.79 4.11 -12.52
CA VAL A 305 -10.14 4.09 -13.94
C VAL A 305 -9.74 2.76 -14.54
N ASP A 306 -10.65 2.13 -15.30
CA ASP A 306 -10.39 0.84 -15.95
C ASP A 306 -9.21 0.97 -16.93
N ALA A 307 -8.06 0.41 -16.58
CA ALA A 307 -6.86 0.42 -17.41
C ALA A 307 -6.67 -0.86 -18.23
N SER A 308 -7.63 -1.79 -18.16
CA SER A 308 -7.53 -3.09 -18.83
C SER A 308 -7.52 -2.97 -20.36
N ASN A 309 -7.17 -4.08 -21.02
CA ASN A 309 -7.44 -4.24 -22.46
C ASN A 309 -8.89 -4.68 -22.76
N GLY A 310 -9.77 -4.65 -21.75
CA GLY A 310 -11.17 -5.07 -21.84
C GLY A 310 -12.12 -4.02 -22.42
N PRO A 311 -13.41 -4.36 -22.63
CA PRO A 311 -14.41 -3.49 -23.24
C PRO A 311 -14.82 -2.29 -22.35
N ARG A 312 -14.29 -2.20 -21.13
CA ARG A 312 -14.54 -1.14 -20.15
C ARG A 312 -13.40 -0.12 -20.04
N ARG A 313 -12.28 -0.31 -20.76
CA ARG A 313 -11.11 0.58 -20.73
C ARG A 313 -11.49 2.06 -20.80
N GLY A 314 -11.08 2.85 -19.80
CA GLY A 314 -11.42 4.28 -19.67
C GLY A 314 -12.76 4.58 -18.98
N TRP A 315 -13.50 3.57 -18.50
CA TRP A 315 -14.59 3.78 -17.55
C TRP A 315 -14.02 4.27 -16.22
N VAL A 316 -14.70 5.24 -15.61
CA VAL A 316 -14.30 5.84 -14.33
C VAL A 316 -15.22 5.32 -13.24
N TYR A 317 -14.64 4.85 -12.14
CA TYR A 317 -15.36 4.32 -10.99
C TYR A 317 -15.10 5.21 -9.79
N LEU A 318 -16.16 5.62 -9.11
CA LEU A 318 -16.11 6.48 -7.95
C LEU A 318 -16.80 5.80 -6.77
N LEU A 319 -16.16 5.84 -5.60
CA LEU A 319 -16.65 5.21 -4.39
C LEU A 319 -16.47 6.15 -3.20
N ALA A 320 -17.45 6.19 -2.30
CA ALA A 320 -17.39 6.99 -1.08
C ALA A 320 -18.20 6.32 0.04
N THR A 321 -17.70 6.44 1.27
CA THR A 321 -18.52 6.27 2.47
C THR A 321 -19.45 7.47 2.63
N VAL A 322 -20.75 7.23 2.76
CA VAL A 322 -21.77 8.28 2.87
C VAL A 322 -22.85 7.92 3.88
N ASP A 323 -23.26 8.90 4.68
CA ASP A 323 -24.45 8.84 5.55
C ASP A 323 -25.72 8.96 4.67
N PRO A 324 -26.56 7.91 4.55
CA PRO A 324 -27.74 7.90 3.71
C PRO A 324 -28.92 8.64 4.36
N VAL A 325 -30.02 8.81 3.62
CA VAL A 325 -31.24 9.41 4.18
C VAL A 325 -32.00 8.37 5.02
N GLY A 326 -31.80 8.36 6.33
CA GLY A 326 -32.58 7.51 7.23
C GLY A 326 -32.09 7.49 8.68
N THR A 327 -32.08 6.29 9.26
CA THR A 327 -31.46 5.98 10.56
C THR A 327 -30.18 5.15 10.43
N ASP A 328 -29.89 4.68 9.22
CA ASP A 328 -28.61 4.11 8.84
C ASP A 328 -27.55 5.23 8.86
N PRO A 329 -26.40 5.05 9.54
CA PRO A 329 -25.43 6.10 9.77
C PRO A 329 -24.29 6.17 8.73
N GLY A 330 -24.15 5.20 7.82
CA GLY A 330 -23.02 5.18 6.89
C GLY A 330 -22.94 3.93 6.02
N ASP A 331 -23.01 4.13 4.70
CA ASP A 331 -22.99 3.12 3.66
C ASP A 331 -21.80 3.31 2.70
N ILE A 332 -21.46 2.24 1.96
CA ILE A 332 -20.54 2.33 0.82
C ILE A 332 -21.35 2.50 -0.45
N ASN A 333 -21.29 3.70 -1.03
CA ASN A 333 -21.96 4.00 -2.30
C ASN A 333 -20.96 4.14 -3.46
N PHE A 334 -21.39 3.65 -4.60
CA PHE A 334 -20.64 3.54 -5.86
C PHE A 334 -21.39 4.22 -7.00
N VAL A 335 -20.65 4.87 -7.91
CA VAL A 335 -21.13 5.24 -9.25
C VAL A 335 -20.06 4.93 -10.30
N ARG A 336 -20.51 4.74 -11.54
CA ARG A 336 -19.61 4.64 -12.70
C ARG A 336 -19.95 5.66 -13.77
N SER A 337 -18.93 6.08 -14.51
CA SER A 337 -19.04 6.78 -15.78
C SER A 337 -18.51 5.90 -16.91
N THR A 338 -19.25 5.83 -18.02
CA THR A 338 -18.87 5.11 -19.24
C THR A 338 -18.42 6.06 -20.37
N ASP A 339 -18.28 7.35 -20.08
CA ASP A 339 -17.94 8.44 -21.00
C ASP A 339 -16.74 9.27 -20.53
N GLY A 340 -15.92 8.71 -19.63
CA GLY A 340 -14.69 9.32 -19.16
C GLY A 340 -14.86 10.42 -18.11
N GLY A 341 -15.99 10.46 -17.40
CA GLY A 341 -16.27 11.37 -16.28
C GLY A 341 -17.29 12.49 -16.58
N LEU A 342 -18.01 12.42 -17.71
CA LEU A 342 -18.96 13.45 -18.11
C LEU A 342 -20.38 13.19 -17.56
N THR A 343 -20.81 11.93 -17.55
CA THR A 343 -22.06 11.48 -16.93
C THR A 343 -21.86 10.22 -16.09
N PHE A 344 -22.75 10.00 -15.12
CA PHE A 344 -22.64 8.94 -14.12
C PHE A 344 -23.93 8.12 -14.02
N SER A 345 -23.79 6.86 -13.60
CA SER A 345 -24.91 6.05 -13.14
C SER A 345 -25.60 6.70 -11.92
N PRO A 346 -26.86 6.32 -11.61
CA PRO A 346 -27.40 6.52 -10.28
C PRO A 346 -26.47 5.93 -9.20
N PRO A 347 -26.45 6.49 -7.98
CA PRO A 347 -25.70 5.92 -6.85
C PRO A 347 -26.27 4.56 -6.45
N GLN A 348 -25.37 3.62 -6.20
CA GLN A 348 -25.68 2.26 -5.77
C GLN A 348 -25.00 1.99 -4.43
N LYS A 349 -25.80 1.61 -3.43
CA LYS A 349 -25.33 0.94 -2.20
C LYS A 349 -24.77 -0.44 -2.59
N ILE A 350 -23.52 -0.72 -2.26
CA ILE A 350 -22.85 -1.98 -2.65
C ILE A 350 -22.60 -2.93 -1.46
N ASN A 351 -22.58 -2.40 -0.24
CA ASN A 351 -22.50 -3.19 0.98
C ASN A 351 -23.87 -3.87 1.28
N PRO A 352 -23.93 -5.18 1.57
CA PRO A 352 -25.20 -5.93 1.69
C PRO A 352 -25.89 -5.84 3.06
N GLU A 353 -25.26 -5.25 4.07
CA GLU A 353 -25.75 -5.26 5.45
C GLU A 353 -27.06 -4.45 5.64
N PRO A 354 -27.88 -4.79 6.64
CA PRO A 354 -29.18 -4.15 6.84
C PRO A 354 -29.06 -2.72 7.38
N ALA A 355 -29.98 -1.85 6.93
CA ALA A 355 -30.03 -0.44 7.29
C ALA A 355 -30.44 -0.23 8.76
N LEU A 356 -29.46 -0.24 9.66
CA LEU A 356 -29.62 -0.18 11.11
C LEU A 356 -28.78 0.95 11.69
N ASN A 357 -29.28 1.63 12.73
CA ASN A 357 -28.55 2.68 13.46
C ASN A 357 -27.35 2.16 14.29
N THR A 358 -26.98 0.89 14.11
CA THR A 358 -25.83 0.23 14.71
C THR A 358 -24.87 -0.39 13.69
N SER A 359 -25.21 -0.32 12.39
CA SER A 359 -24.36 -0.78 11.28
C SER A 359 -23.71 0.44 10.63
N TRP A 360 -22.41 0.62 10.82
CA TRP A 360 -21.62 1.59 10.06
C TRP A 360 -20.77 0.82 9.06
N GLN A 361 -20.80 1.25 7.80
CA GLN A 361 -19.92 0.79 6.73
C GLN A 361 -19.04 1.95 6.29
N TRP A 362 -17.74 1.83 6.52
CA TRP A 362 -16.81 2.95 6.55
C TRP A 362 -15.41 2.56 6.03
N PHE A 363 -14.56 3.52 5.71
CA PHE A 363 -13.26 3.31 5.04
C PHE A 363 -13.39 2.52 3.73
N GLY A 364 -14.42 2.84 2.94
CA GLY A 364 -14.58 2.30 1.61
C GLY A 364 -13.37 2.62 0.72
N THR A 365 -12.69 1.58 0.24
CA THR A 365 -11.44 1.66 -0.53
C THR A 365 -11.57 0.73 -1.74
N ILE A 366 -11.15 1.15 -2.94
CA ILE A 366 -11.38 0.42 -4.21
C ILE A 366 -10.12 0.32 -5.07
N GLY A 367 -9.86 -0.89 -5.57
CA GLY A 367 -8.85 -1.19 -6.59
C GLY A 367 -9.49 -1.61 -7.92
N VAL A 368 -8.70 -1.56 -8.99
CA VAL A 368 -9.05 -2.13 -10.30
C VAL A 368 -7.86 -2.92 -10.85
N SER A 369 -8.11 -4.19 -11.18
CA SER A 369 -7.12 -5.14 -11.69
C SER A 369 -6.76 -4.91 -13.16
N PRO A 370 -5.66 -5.49 -13.67
CA PRO A 370 -5.30 -5.45 -15.09
C PRO A 370 -6.34 -6.06 -16.04
N ASN A 371 -7.15 -7.04 -15.59
CA ASN A 371 -8.30 -7.59 -16.32
C ASN A 371 -9.60 -6.78 -16.14
N GLY A 372 -9.61 -5.77 -15.27
CA GLY A 372 -10.74 -4.87 -15.05
C GLY A 372 -11.78 -5.37 -14.04
N ARG A 373 -11.53 -6.45 -13.28
CA ARG A 373 -12.26 -6.73 -12.03
C ARG A 373 -12.04 -5.58 -11.05
N LEU A 374 -13.12 -5.14 -10.41
CA LEU A 374 -13.10 -4.19 -9.29
C LEU A 374 -13.04 -4.95 -7.96
N ASP A 375 -12.20 -4.47 -7.06
CA ASP A 375 -12.03 -5.00 -5.71
C ASP A 375 -12.33 -3.90 -4.71
N VAL A 376 -13.21 -4.13 -3.74
CA VAL A 376 -13.59 -3.15 -2.73
C VAL A 376 -13.44 -3.75 -1.34
N VAL A 377 -12.79 -3.00 -0.45
CA VAL A 377 -12.81 -3.27 1.00
C VAL A 377 -13.46 -2.14 1.78
N TYR A 378 -14.07 -2.49 2.91
CA TYR A 378 -14.66 -1.54 3.84
C TYR A 378 -14.72 -2.15 5.26
N ASN A 379 -14.61 -1.31 6.29
CA ASN A 379 -14.90 -1.72 7.65
C ASN A 379 -16.41 -1.76 7.88
N SER A 380 -16.90 -2.79 8.59
CA SER A 380 -18.29 -2.91 9.04
C SER A 380 -18.37 -3.06 10.56
N THR A 381 -19.32 -2.38 11.20
CA THR A 381 -19.68 -2.62 12.62
C THR A 381 -20.81 -3.65 12.77
N ASP A 382 -21.39 -4.19 11.70
CA ASP A 382 -22.55 -5.08 11.78
C ASP A 382 -22.23 -6.42 12.45
N GLY A 383 -23.11 -6.87 13.34
CA GLY A 383 -22.94 -8.07 14.15
C GLY A 383 -21.79 -8.05 15.16
N THR A 384 -20.99 -6.97 15.24
CA THR A 384 -19.76 -6.90 16.07
C THR A 384 -20.02 -6.65 17.57
N GLY A 385 -21.26 -6.35 17.94
CA GLY A 385 -21.70 -6.13 19.33
C GLY A 385 -21.46 -4.72 19.90
N ALA A 386 -20.68 -3.85 19.24
CA ALA A 386 -20.46 -2.47 19.67
C ALA A 386 -20.18 -1.53 18.49
N LEU A 387 -20.60 -0.27 18.58
CA LEU A 387 -20.43 0.72 17.50
C LEU A 387 -18.96 1.06 17.19
N THR A 388 -18.03 0.74 18.09
CA THR A 388 -16.58 0.95 17.91
C THR A 388 -15.86 -0.33 17.48
N ASN A 389 -16.54 -1.48 17.51
CA ASN A 389 -15.97 -2.72 17.02
C ASN A 389 -16.18 -2.78 15.50
N SER A 390 -15.14 -3.13 14.75
CA SER A 390 -15.18 -3.23 13.30
C SER A 390 -14.47 -4.49 12.80
N LYS A 391 -14.88 -4.97 11.65
CA LYS A 391 -14.27 -6.06 10.86
C LYS A 391 -14.07 -5.54 9.45
N LEU A 392 -12.97 -5.89 8.77
CA LEU A 392 -12.83 -5.59 7.35
C LEU A 392 -13.66 -6.59 6.54
N MET A 393 -14.37 -6.08 5.55
CA MET A 393 -15.20 -6.78 4.59
C MET A 393 -14.64 -6.56 3.17
N TYR A 394 -14.85 -7.53 2.28
CA TYR A 394 -14.45 -7.50 0.87
C TYR A 394 -15.62 -7.88 -0.04
N ILE A 395 -15.79 -7.14 -1.13
CA ILE A 395 -16.67 -7.47 -2.26
C ILE A 395 -15.96 -7.17 -3.57
N SER A 396 -16.29 -7.90 -4.63
CA SER A 396 -15.71 -7.70 -5.97
C SER A 396 -16.78 -7.60 -7.06
N SER A 397 -16.41 -7.04 -8.22
CA SER A 397 -17.27 -7.00 -9.40
C SER A 397 -16.49 -7.26 -10.69
N ASN A 398 -16.95 -8.24 -11.47
CA ASN A 398 -16.39 -8.59 -12.77
C ASN A 398 -17.12 -7.91 -13.95
N ASP A 399 -18.22 -7.18 -13.70
CA ASP A 399 -19.07 -6.56 -14.72
C ASP A 399 -19.08 -5.02 -14.70
N GLY A 400 -18.09 -4.41 -14.02
CA GLY A 400 -17.96 -2.96 -13.89
C GLY A 400 -18.89 -2.35 -12.83
N GLY A 401 -19.18 -3.09 -11.76
CA GLY A 401 -20.03 -2.66 -10.66
C GLY A 401 -21.51 -2.63 -10.99
N THR A 402 -21.99 -3.54 -11.86
CA THR A 402 -23.44 -3.76 -12.09
C THR A 402 -23.96 -4.80 -11.10
N THR A 403 -23.21 -5.89 -10.91
CA THR A 403 -23.39 -6.87 -9.85
C THR A 403 -22.12 -6.97 -9.01
N TRP A 404 -22.27 -7.45 -7.78
CA TRP A 404 -21.21 -7.60 -6.79
C TRP A 404 -21.25 -9.00 -6.20
N SER A 405 -20.12 -9.50 -5.72
CA SER A 405 -20.05 -10.76 -4.98
C SER A 405 -20.80 -10.67 -3.65
N ASP A 406 -21.06 -11.83 -3.03
CA ASP A 406 -21.34 -11.88 -1.60
C ASP A 406 -20.17 -11.25 -0.81
N ALA A 407 -20.47 -10.65 0.35
CA ALA A 407 -19.46 -9.98 1.17
C ALA A 407 -18.69 -10.98 2.05
N LEU A 408 -17.38 -11.07 1.82
CA LEU A 408 -16.46 -11.86 2.63
C LEU A 408 -15.95 -10.99 3.78
N GLN A 409 -16.12 -11.44 5.03
CA GLN A 409 -15.35 -10.88 6.15
C GLN A 409 -13.90 -11.35 6.01
N VAL A 410 -12.93 -10.44 5.93
CA VAL A 410 -11.51 -10.77 5.69
C VAL A 410 -10.61 -10.61 6.93
N THR A 411 -11.12 -10.06 8.03
CA THR A 411 -10.38 -9.97 9.30
C THR A 411 -11.18 -10.41 10.52
N ASN A 412 -10.48 -10.55 11.64
CA ASN A 412 -11.04 -10.46 12.98
C ASN A 412 -11.83 -9.16 13.21
N ILE A 413 -12.59 -9.14 14.31
CA ILE A 413 -13.12 -7.91 14.90
C ILE A 413 -11.99 -7.22 15.69
N PHE A 414 -11.81 -5.91 15.45
CA PHE A 414 -10.95 -5.01 16.21
C PHE A 414 -11.77 -3.86 16.81
N ASN A 415 -11.21 -3.10 17.76
CA ASN A 415 -11.85 -1.93 18.35
C ASN A 415 -11.15 -0.64 17.87
N SER A 416 -11.87 0.24 17.19
CA SER A 416 -11.32 1.47 16.60
C SER A 416 -10.85 2.52 17.62
N THR A 417 -11.19 2.37 18.91
CA THR A 417 -10.87 3.36 19.96
C THR A 417 -9.63 3.03 20.79
N VAL A 418 -8.87 1.98 20.45
CA VAL A 418 -7.60 1.68 21.13
C VAL A 418 -6.62 2.85 20.93
N GLY A 419 -6.06 3.34 22.04
CA GLY A 419 -5.19 4.52 22.09
C GLY A 419 -5.89 5.86 22.34
N GLN A 420 -7.22 5.89 22.47
CA GLN A 420 -7.90 7.08 23.01
C GLN A 420 -7.50 7.35 24.47
N PRO A 421 -7.44 8.62 24.91
CA PRO A 421 -7.84 9.84 24.18
C PRO A 421 -6.76 10.42 23.26
N ASN A 422 -5.54 9.89 23.29
CA ASN A 422 -4.40 10.37 22.52
C ASN A 422 -4.63 10.20 21.01
N GLN A 423 -4.76 8.94 20.58
CA GLN A 423 -5.19 8.56 19.23
C GLN A 423 -6.71 8.65 19.15
N ASN A 424 -7.23 9.83 18.83
CA ASN A 424 -8.68 10.09 18.71
C ASN A 424 -9.31 9.56 17.40
N LYS A 425 -8.47 9.06 16.47
CA LYS A 425 -8.81 8.31 15.25
C LYS A 425 -7.91 7.07 15.13
N ILE A 426 -8.33 6.10 14.32
CA ILE A 426 -7.48 4.98 13.86
C ILE A 426 -6.86 5.25 12.48
N GLY A 427 -6.97 6.49 12.00
CA GLY A 427 -6.55 6.94 10.68
C GLY A 427 -7.66 7.69 9.95
N ASP A 428 -7.50 7.88 8.64
CA ASP A 428 -8.47 8.53 7.73
C ASP A 428 -8.68 7.75 6.42
N TYR A 429 -7.80 6.79 6.12
CA TYR A 429 -7.80 5.99 4.90
C TYR A 429 -7.06 4.65 5.09
N TYR A 430 -7.34 3.73 4.17
CA TYR A 430 -6.58 2.52 3.83
C TYR A 430 -6.17 2.62 2.35
N ASP A 431 -5.41 1.67 1.83
CA ASP A 431 -4.93 1.65 0.44
C ASP A 431 -4.95 0.22 -0.14
N ILE A 432 -5.03 0.10 -1.47
CA ILE A 432 -5.25 -1.16 -2.19
C ILE A 432 -4.61 -1.14 -3.58
N GLU A 433 -3.90 -2.19 -3.95
CA GLU A 433 -3.51 -2.48 -5.34
C GLU A 433 -4.08 -3.84 -5.76
N SER A 434 -4.65 -3.93 -6.97
CA SER A 434 -5.26 -5.14 -7.52
C SER A 434 -4.41 -5.74 -8.64
N ASP A 435 -4.35 -7.07 -8.69
CA ASP A 435 -3.79 -7.85 -9.79
C ASP A 435 -4.84 -8.81 -10.38
N ASP A 436 -4.43 -9.65 -11.32
CA ASP A 436 -5.38 -10.46 -12.08
C ASP A 436 -6.08 -11.56 -11.25
N LEU A 437 -5.48 -12.02 -10.15
CA LEU A 437 -6.08 -13.05 -9.29
C LEU A 437 -6.70 -12.52 -8.00
N GLY A 438 -6.27 -11.34 -7.55
CA GLY A 438 -6.64 -10.84 -6.24
C GLY A 438 -6.30 -9.38 -5.99
N ALA A 439 -6.29 -9.02 -4.71
CA ALA A 439 -5.95 -7.69 -4.23
C ALA A 439 -5.04 -7.74 -3.01
N SER A 440 -4.12 -6.78 -2.97
CA SER A 440 -3.26 -6.44 -1.85
C SER A 440 -3.83 -5.22 -1.14
N VAL A 441 -4.14 -5.35 0.15
CA VAL A 441 -4.72 -4.28 0.97
C VAL A 441 -3.78 -3.97 2.12
N ILE A 442 -3.68 -2.69 2.49
CA ILE A 442 -2.99 -2.26 3.71
C ILE A 442 -3.95 -1.50 4.63
N MET A 443 -4.04 -1.91 5.89
CA MET A 443 -4.97 -1.32 6.86
C MET A 443 -4.33 -1.08 8.22
N SER A 444 -4.89 -0.16 9.00
CA SER A 444 -4.67 -0.06 10.45
C SER A 444 -5.78 -0.74 11.25
N ALA A 445 -5.41 -1.63 12.17
CA ALA A 445 -6.31 -2.37 13.06
C ALA A 445 -5.69 -2.56 14.46
N THR A 446 -6.41 -3.17 15.40
CA THR A 446 -6.03 -3.20 16.83
C THR A 446 -6.03 -4.60 17.44
N PHE A 447 -5.78 -5.64 16.63
CA PHE A 447 -5.88 -7.06 17.04
C PHE A 447 -4.96 -7.43 18.21
N THR A 448 -3.83 -6.75 18.39
CA THR A 448 -2.88 -7.02 19.49
C THR A 448 -3.02 -6.09 20.71
N GLY A 449 -3.83 -5.03 20.61
CA GLY A 449 -3.92 -3.97 21.62
C GLY A 449 -2.99 -2.76 21.39
N GLY A 450 -2.16 -2.76 20.35
CA GLY A 450 -1.62 -1.54 19.74
C GLY A 450 -2.60 -0.89 18.75
N GLN A 451 -2.16 0.13 18.02
CA GLN A 451 -2.65 0.38 16.67
C GLN A 451 -1.59 -0.13 15.69
N ASP A 452 -1.89 -1.22 15.00
CA ASP A 452 -0.96 -1.96 14.14
C ASP A 452 -1.29 -1.75 12.66
N VAL A 453 -0.30 -1.97 11.79
CA VAL A 453 -0.50 -2.02 10.33
C VAL A 453 -0.48 -3.47 9.86
N TYR A 454 -1.47 -3.85 9.06
CA TYR A 454 -1.63 -5.19 8.50
C TYR A 454 -1.70 -5.15 6.98
N TYR A 455 -0.84 -5.94 6.34
CA TYR A 455 -0.94 -6.31 4.94
C TYR A 455 -1.89 -7.50 4.81
N ILE A 456 -2.79 -7.43 3.84
CA ILE A 456 -3.78 -8.48 3.57
C ILE A 456 -3.72 -8.85 2.10
N ARG A 457 -3.43 -10.11 1.83
CA ARG A 457 -3.63 -10.72 0.51
C ARG A 457 -5.04 -11.29 0.45
N ILE A 458 -5.80 -10.94 -0.58
CA ILE A 458 -7.11 -11.52 -0.91
C ILE A 458 -6.99 -12.14 -2.30
N GLY A 459 -7.07 -13.46 -2.40
CA GLY A 459 -6.75 -14.25 -3.61
C GLY A 459 -5.43 -15.03 -3.47
N PRO A 460 -5.12 -15.93 -4.41
CA PRO A 460 -3.79 -16.55 -4.50
C PRO A 460 -2.73 -15.52 -4.94
N GLU A 461 -1.45 -15.90 -4.90
CA GLU A 461 -0.36 -15.07 -5.43
C GLU A 461 -0.17 -15.29 -6.93
N ASP A 462 0.34 -14.27 -7.63
CA ASP A 462 0.76 -14.35 -9.05
C ASP A 462 2.03 -13.50 -9.20
N CYS A 463 3.14 -14.04 -8.69
CA CYS A 463 4.39 -13.31 -8.51
C CYS A 463 5.05 -12.94 -9.85
N ASN A 464 4.80 -13.70 -10.92
CA ASN A 464 5.34 -13.46 -12.26
C ASN A 464 4.32 -12.76 -13.19
N ARG A 465 3.08 -12.53 -12.71
CA ARG A 465 1.93 -11.94 -13.44
C ARG A 465 1.58 -12.67 -14.75
N ASN A 466 1.58 -14.00 -14.73
CA ASN A 466 1.17 -14.81 -15.87
C ASN A 466 -0.35 -15.11 -15.91
N GLY A 467 -1.09 -14.78 -14.85
CA GLY A 467 -2.52 -15.06 -14.70
C GLY A 467 -2.81 -16.41 -14.05
N ARG A 468 -1.89 -16.93 -13.23
CA ARG A 468 -1.96 -18.24 -12.56
C ARG A 468 -1.42 -18.13 -11.13
N ASP A 469 -1.99 -18.94 -10.25
CA ASP A 469 -1.54 -19.09 -8.87
C ASP A 469 -0.11 -19.67 -8.83
N ASP A 470 0.81 -19.01 -8.11
CA ASP A 470 2.17 -19.51 -7.78
C ASP A 470 2.14 -21.01 -7.39
N SER A 471 1.14 -21.42 -6.59
CA SER A 471 1.02 -22.81 -6.12
C SER A 471 0.75 -23.82 -7.25
N VAL A 472 0.17 -23.38 -8.36
CA VAL A 472 -0.08 -24.18 -9.57
C VAL A 472 1.15 -24.19 -10.48
N ASP A 473 1.94 -23.12 -10.54
CA ASP A 473 3.23 -23.15 -11.26
C ASP A 473 4.22 -24.10 -10.59
N ILE A 474 4.33 -24.05 -9.26
CA ILE A 474 5.18 -24.95 -8.46
C ILE A 474 4.70 -26.40 -8.58
N SER A 475 3.41 -26.67 -8.32
CA SER A 475 2.90 -28.06 -8.22
C SER A 475 2.83 -28.81 -9.55
N PHE A 476 2.88 -28.11 -10.69
CA PHE A 476 2.98 -28.71 -12.02
C PHE A 476 4.39 -28.60 -12.65
N GLY A 477 5.35 -27.95 -11.97
CA GLY A 477 6.73 -27.80 -12.45
C GLY A 477 6.88 -26.86 -13.64
N PHE A 478 6.11 -25.77 -13.67
CA PHE A 478 6.26 -24.69 -14.64
C PHE A 478 7.27 -23.63 -14.20
N ASP A 479 7.34 -23.36 -12.90
CA ASP A 479 8.32 -22.51 -12.22
C ASP A 479 8.64 -23.21 -10.88
N PRO A 480 9.89 -23.64 -10.60
CA PRO A 480 10.18 -24.43 -9.39
C PRO A 480 10.06 -23.62 -8.10
N ASP A 481 10.00 -24.30 -6.96
CA ASP A 481 10.25 -23.74 -5.62
C ASP A 481 11.20 -24.69 -4.90
N CYS A 482 12.49 -24.37 -4.96
CA CYS A 482 13.56 -25.23 -4.51
C CYS A 482 13.76 -25.13 -2.99
N ASN A 483 13.66 -23.91 -2.42
CA ASN A 483 13.86 -23.64 -1.01
C ASN A 483 12.59 -23.93 -0.15
N LYS A 484 11.44 -24.08 -0.80
CA LYS A 484 10.13 -24.48 -0.26
C LYS A 484 9.48 -23.41 0.62
N ASN A 485 9.72 -22.13 0.31
CA ASN A 485 9.06 -20.97 0.94
C ASN A 485 7.65 -20.68 0.36
N GLY A 486 7.26 -21.34 -0.73
CA GLY A 486 5.99 -21.14 -1.42
C GLY A 486 5.98 -19.90 -2.33
N VAL A 487 7.14 -19.41 -2.78
CA VAL A 487 7.36 -18.42 -3.84
C VAL A 487 8.20 -19.11 -4.92
N PRO A 488 7.84 -19.01 -6.21
CA PRO A 488 8.65 -19.58 -7.28
C PRO A 488 10.06 -18.98 -7.36
N ASP A 489 11.05 -19.82 -7.68
CA ASP A 489 12.47 -19.50 -7.79
C ASP A 489 12.73 -18.25 -8.63
N SER A 490 12.05 -18.12 -9.78
CA SER A 490 12.21 -16.96 -10.67
C SER A 490 11.80 -15.62 -10.02
N CYS A 491 10.79 -15.66 -9.17
CA CYS A 491 10.29 -14.50 -8.42
C CYS A 491 11.14 -14.19 -7.20
N ASP A 492 11.69 -15.22 -6.55
CA ASP A 492 12.59 -15.14 -5.42
C ASP A 492 13.94 -14.49 -5.82
N ILE A 493 14.41 -14.79 -7.03
CA ILE A 493 15.55 -14.12 -7.69
C ILE A 493 15.18 -12.68 -8.07
N ALA A 494 14.05 -12.47 -8.78
CA ALA A 494 13.63 -11.13 -9.23
C ALA A 494 13.38 -10.14 -8.06
N SER A 495 12.99 -10.65 -6.89
CA SER A 495 12.82 -9.86 -5.68
C SER A 495 14.12 -9.60 -4.90
N GLY A 496 15.19 -10.33 -5.21
CA GLY A 496 16.40 -10.40 -4.40
C GLY A 496 16.07 -10.89 -2.99
N PHE A 497 15.28 -11.96 -2.87
CA PHE A 497 15.18 -12.82 -1.69
C PHE A 497 16.22 -13.94 -1.77
N SER A 498 16.24 -14.63 -2.91
CA SER A 498 17.29 -15.54 -3.32
C SER A 498 18.38 -14.79 -4.11
N THR A 499 19.59 -15.38 -4.17
CA THR A 499 20.68 -14.92 -5.05
C THR A 499 20.84 -15.93 -6.18
N ASP A 500 21.23 -15.44 -7.36
CA ASP A 500 21.55 -16.21 -8.57
C ASP A 500 22.79 -15.53 -9.17
N SER A 501 23.96 -16.03 -8.80
CA SER A 501 25.24 -15.32 -8.97
C SER A 501 25.86 -15.56 -10.35
N ASP A 502 25.63 -16.74 -10.94
CA ASP A 502 26.05 -17.07 -12.31
C ASP A 502 25.00 -16.68 -13.38
N HIS A 503 23.78 -16.31 -12.95
CA HIS A 503 22.62 -15.96 -13.78
C HIS A 503 22.04 -17.15 -14.56
N ASN A 504 22.10 -18.37 -14.00
CA ASN A 504 21.53 -19.57 -14.60
C ASN A 504 20.00 -19.69 -14.41
N GLY A 505 19.40 -18.90 -13.50
CA GLY A 505 17.96 -18.90 -13.21
C GLY A 505 17.51 -19.84 -12.09
N ILE A 506 18.44 -20.43 -11.34
CA ILE A 506 18.20 -21.26 -10.15
C ILE A 506 18.91 -20.57 -8.96
N PRO A 507 18.27 -20.47 -7.78
CA PRO A 507 18.92 -19.91 -6.59
C PRO A 507 20.22 -20.62 -6.21
N ASP A 508 21.28 -19.86 -5.92
CA ASP A 508 22.61 -20.37 -5.52
C ASP A 508 22.47 -21.38 -4.36
N GLY A 509 21.67 -21.01 -3.34
CA GLY A 509 21.39 -21.82 -2.16
C GLY A 509 20.52 -23.07 -2.38
N CYS A 510 20.13 -23.36 -3.62
CA CYS A 510 19.38 -24.55 -4.00
C CYS A 510 20.19 -25.58 -4.80
N ILE A 511 21.46 -25.31 -5.06
CA ILE A 511 22.43 -26.30 -5.54
C ILE A 511 22.79 -27.20 -4.34
N GLU A 512 21.88 -28.12 -3.96
CA GLU A 512 22.12 -29.10 -2.89
C GLU A 512 23.26 -30.06 -3.29
N ASN A 513 24.48 -29.66 -2.95
CA ASN A 513 25.78 -30.24 -3.32
C ASN A 513 26.12 -30.05 -4.82
N CYS A 514 27.20 -29.32 -5.10
CA CYS A 514 27.82 -29.36 -6.43
C CYS A 514 28.29 -30.80 -6.72
N ALA A 515 28.09 -31.30 -7.94
CA ALA A 515 28.62 -32.60 -8.39
C ALA A 515 30.14 -32.54 -8.65
N GLY A 516 30.90 -32.12 -7.65
CA GLY A 516 32.32 -31.81 -7.75
C GLY A 516 32.93 -31.15 -6.51
N ASP A 517 32.14 -30.57 -5.59
CA ASP A 517 32.66 -30.04 -4.32
C ASP A 517 32.92 -31.21 -3.35
N PHE A 518 34.17 -31.66 -3.31
CA PHE A 518 34.61 -32.78 -2.48
C PHE A 518 35.18 -32.32 -1.15
N ASN A 519 35.60 -31.06 -1.06
CA ASN A 519 36.24 -30.46 0.10
C ASN A 519 35.21 -29.81 1.08
N LEU A 520 34.06 -29.37 0.54
CA LEU A 520 32.96 -28.61 1.15
C LEU A 520 33.29 -27.15 1.52
N ASP A 521 33.80 -26.39 0.55
CA ASP A 521 33.95 -24.93 0.67
C ASP A 521 33.00 -24.08 -0.21
N GLY A 522 32.19 -24.69 -1.08
CA GLY A 522 31.22 -24.01 -1.95
C GLY A 522 31.73 -23.70 -3.37
N GLN A 523 32.89 -24.24 -3.76
CA GLN A 523 33.43 -24.13 -5.12
C GLN A 523 33.73 -25.52 -5.69
N VAL A 524 34.00 -25.58 -7.00
CA VAL A 524 34.53 -26.77 -7.68
C VAL A 524 35.82 -26.35 -8.37
N ASP A 525 36.93 -26.34 -7.63
CA ASP A 525 38.19 -25.73 -8.07
C ASP A 525 39.38 -26.72 -8.17
N ASP A 526 40.60 -26.21 -8.38
CA ASP A 526 41.83 -27.02 -8.45
C ASP A 526 42.04 -27.93 -7.22
N THR A 527 41.53 -27.53 -6.04
CA THR A 527 41.54 -28.30 -4.79
C THR A 527 40.72 -29.57 -4.92
N ASP A 528 39.52 -29.46 -5.49
CA ASP A 528 38.62 -30.58 -5.73
C ASP A 528 39.07 -31.43 -6.91
N PHE A 529 39.68 -30.84 -7.94
CA PHE A 529 40.35 -31.62 -8.98
C PHE A 529 41.50 -32.47 -8.42
N VAL A 530 42.25 -31.99 -7.42
CA VAL A 530 43.25 -32.80 -6.71
C VAL A 530 42.61 -33.95 -5.92
N MET A 531 41.45 -33.71 -5.29
CA MET A 531 40.67 -34.75 -4.59
C MET A 531 40.08 -35.79 -5.56
N PHE A 532 39.59 -35.35 -6.72
CA PHE A 532 39.14 -36.20 -7.81
C PHE A 532 40.29 -37.07 -8.33
N ALA A 533 41.41 -36.45 -8.70
CA ALA A 533 42.57 -37.12 -9.24
C ALA A 533 43.16 -38.15 -8.25
N TYR A 534 43.15 -37.88 -6.94
CA TYR A 534 43.52 -38.89 -5.95
C TYR A 534 42.55 -40.09 -5.98
N SER A 535 41.24 -39.82 -5.97
CA SER A 535 40.20 -40.86 -5.94
C SER A 535 40.20 -41.72 -7.22
N TYR A 536 40.33 -41.11 -8.40
CA TYR A 536 40.48 -41.76 -9.70
C TYR A 536 41.72 -42.68 -9.75
N ASN A 537 42.83 -42.30 -9.09
CA ASN A 537 44.01 -43.17 -8.97
C ASN A 537 43.80 -44.39 -8.04
N VAL A 538 42.80 -44.35 -7.15
CA VAL A 538 42.39 -45.51 -6.32
C VAL A 538 41.34 -46.36 -7.05
N LEU A 539 40.54 -45.75 -7.93
CA LEU A 539 39.50 -46.32 -8.79
C LEU A 539 38.32 -47.00 -8.08
N LEU A 540 38.54 -47.89 -7.11
CA LEU A 540 37.48 -48.71 -6.51
C LEU A 540 37.00 -48.12 -5.17
N CYS A 541 35.72 -47.76 -5.05
CA CYS A 541 35.16 -47.18 -3.81
C CYS A 541 35.25 -48.09 -2.57
N ALA A 542 35.45 -49.39 -2.76
CA ALA A 542 35.64 -50.36 -1.69
C ALA A 542 37.11 -50.52 -1.23
N ASP A 543 38.08 -49.82 -1.84
CA ASP A 543 39.48 -49.87 -1.42
C ASP A 543 39.72 -49.05 -0.14
N ALA A 544 40.58 -49.55 0.75
CA ALA A 544 40.90 -48.90 2.02
C ALA A 544 41.72 -47.61 1.89
N ALA A 545 42.24 -47.29 0.69
CA ALA A 545 42.92 -46.04 0.39
C ALA A 545 41.98 -44.93 -0.15
N MET A 546 40.72 -45.25 -0.48
CA MET A 546 39.75 -44.30 -1.02
C MET A 546 39.32 -43.27 0.04
N PRO A 547 39.09 -41.98 -0.32
CA PRO A 547 38.60 -40.99 0.65
C PRO A 547 37.21 -41.36 1.22
N PRO A 548 36.87 -40.91 2.43
CA PRO A 548 35.59 -41.22 3.07
C PRO A 548 34.38 -40.89 2.19
N ALA A 549 33.42 -41.83 2.17
CA ALA A 549 32.19 -41.78 1.37
C ALA A 549 32.37 -41.78 -0.16
N CYS A 550 33.59 -41.97 -0.70
CA CYS A 550 33.87 -42.06 -2.14
C CYS A 550 33.22 -40.96 -3.00
N ARG A 551 33.29 -39.70 -2.56
CA ARG A 551 32.52 -38.58 -3.14
C ARG A 551 32.71 -38.37 -4.66
N ALA A 552 33.84 -38.81 -5.20
CA ALA A 552 34.16 -38.70 -6.63
C ALA A 552 33.47 -39.77 -7.52
N ASP A 553 32.78 -40.75 -6.93
CA ASP A 553 31.83 -41.63 -7.64
C ASP A 553 30.53 -40.85 -7.85
N LEU A 554 30.52 -40.03 -8.91
CA LEU A 554 29.44 -39.11 -9.25
C LEU A 554 28.29 -39.82 -10.00
N ASN A 555 28.57 -40.99 -10.60
CA ASN A 555 27.57 -41.80 -11.30
C ASN A 555 26.92 -42.89 -10.42
N HIS A 556 27.55 -43.21 -9.29
CA HIS A 556 27.14 -44.18 -8.25
C HIS A 556 27.18 -45.67 -8.70
N ASP A 557 28.17 -46.06 -9.52
CA ASP A 557 28.42 -47.48 -9.87
C ASP A 557 29.47 -48.18 -8.98
N GLY A 558 30.15 -47.43 -8.09
CA GLY A 558 31.17 -47.93 -7.17
C GLY A 558 32.61 -47.80 -7.69
N LEU A 559 32.81 -47.16 -8.84
CA LEU A 559 34.10 -46.76 -9.39
C LEU A 559 34.29 -45.24 -9.34
N VAL A 560 35.49 -44.78 -9.64
CA VAL A 560 35.82 -43.38 -9.95
C VAL A 560 36.64 -43.40 -11.24
N ASP A 561 35.99 -43.24 -12.39
CA ASP A 561 36.63 -43.40 -13.70
C ASP A 561 36.31 -42.26 -14.71
N ASP A 562 36.52 -42.52 -16.00
CA ASP A 562 36.25 -41.57 -17.08
C ASP A 562 34.78 -41.12 -17.14
N ALA A 563 33.84 -41.94 -16.66
CA ALA A 563 32.43 -41.59 -16.56
C ALA A 563 32.20 -40.46 -15.53
N ASP A 564 32.82 -40.57 -14.37
CA ASP A 564 32.75 -39.54 -13.32
C ASP A 564 33.55 -38.30 -13.71
N PHE A 565 34.66 -38.45 -14.45
CA PHE A 565 35.43 -37.31 -14.92
C PHE A 565 34.63 -36.42 -15.88
N VAL A 566 33.75 -37.02 -16.72
CA VAL A 566 32.82 -36.25 -17.57
C VAL A 566 31.80 -35.46 -16.74
N LEU A 567 31.35 -35.99 -15.60
CA LEU A 567 30.45 -35.29 -14.68
C LEU A 567 31.20 -34.19 -13.91
N PHE A 568 32.40 -34.48 -13.41
CA PHE A 568 33.24 -33.52 -12.68
C PHE A 568 33.62 -32.32 -13.55
N VAL A 569 34.05 -32.52 -14.80
CA VAL A 569 34.40 -31.42 -15.71
C VAL A 569 33.19 -30.53 -16.01
N ALA A 570 31.98 -31.10 -16.10
CA ALA A 570 30.76 -30.31 -16.31
C ALA A 570 30.44 -29.40 -15.11
N ALA A 571 30.72 -29.83 -13.88
CA ALA A 571 30.58 -29.00 -12.68
C ALA A 571 31.74 -27.99 -12.52
N TYR A 572 32.97 -28.40 -12.82
CA TYR A 572 34.17 -27.56 -12.76
C TYR A 572 34.09 -26.38 -13.75
N ASP A 573 33.53 -26.58 -14.94
CA ASP A 573 33.29 -25.50 -15.93
C ASP A 573 32.22 -24.48 -15.46
N GLN A 574 31.43 -24.76 -14.41
CA GLN A 574 30.51 -23.79 -13.78
C GLN A 574 31.20 -22.95 -12.68
N LEU A 575 32.35 -23.40 -12.16
CA LEU A 575 33.30 -22.68 -11.30
C LEU A 575 32.85 -22.23 -9.88
N VAL A 576 31.56 -22.00 -9.61
CA VAL A 576 31.05 -21.46 -8.32
C VAL A 576 29.70 -22.08 -7.93
N CYS A 577 29.46 -22.30 -6.62
CA CYS A 577 28.16 -22.66 -6.05
C CYS A 577 27.91 -21.89 -4.72
N GLY A 578 27.65 -20.57 -4.75
CA GLY A 578 27.48 -19.81 -3.49
C GLY A 578 27.04 -18.36 -3.64
#